data_AF-A0A948DGC8-F1
#
_entry.id   AF-A0A948DGC8-F1
#
_cell.length_a   1.000
_cell.length_b   1.000
_cell.length_c   1.000
_cell.angle_alpha   90.00
_cell.angle_beta   90.00
_cell.angle_gamma   90.00
#
_symmetry.space_group_name_H-M   'P 1'
#
loop_
_entity.id
_entity.type
_entity.pdbx_description
1 polymer ?
#
loop_
_entity_poly.entity_id
_entity_poly.type
_entity_poly.pdbx_seq_one_letter_code
_entity_poly.pdbx_strand_id
1 'polypeptide(L)'
;MRVIVVAACLLALLAPAAGASGLPASASADPVDRAVAYLLGRQLPDGGFAEPEASSSDTLTAWVTCAISSAGIDVRSVRSGGASPLDFLSGRAPSWSKLTDIEKGCLAVCCAGADPRSFGGRDLVAEIKARAAADGHIGDLVNEHCWGLIALAAAGEPAPGGSVEWLSARQNIDGGFGYGADSGSDPDDTGGALQALIAAGADRGSNTVARALSYLMFCQQDDGGFAWQSAGSNVGSTAWAVQGICAAGGDPASQDWTISGNTPVDFIQGMQQPDGHFKYSSGTDTNPVWMTAEAVPAILGTPFPLDKEDDQAVTGTPGQQSTVSGNPGATDTQAGREATPGAEGDGGSDAPGSLFSGSADGDLSPPGVEGYSEAAGGAGRSEGGGTTLVVFLVFCGMYLVLLGLLFLVLYVRLGPPGPGGVQPSARYRHPKSPEALPL
;
A
#
# COMPACT_ATOMS: atom_id res chain seq x y z
N MET A 1 -77.34 22.05 41.92
CA MET A 1 -77.48 23.26 42.76
C MET A 1 -76.32 24.20 42.42
N ARG A 2 -76.61 25.34 41.76
CA ARG A 2 -75.80 26.58 41.63
C ARG A 2 -74.41 26.47 40.93
N VAL A 3 -74.16 27.00 39.71
CA VAL A 3 -74.12 28.41 39.19
C VAL A 3 -72.71 29.06 39.30
N ILE A 4 -72.10 29.30 38.11
CA ILE A 4 -71.34 30.49 37.62
C ILE A 4 -69.94 30.78 38.25
N VAL A 5 -68.83 30.59 37.51
CA VAL A 5 -68.06 31.54 36.65
C VAL A 5 -67.47 32.76 37.39
N VAL A 6 -66.13 32.87 37.41
CA VAL A 6 -65.39 34.11 37.10
C VAL A 6 -64.04 33.75 36.48
N ALA A 7 -63.79 34.30 35.29
CA ALA A 7 -62.51 34.33 34.59
C ALA A 7 -61.74 35.61 34.97
N ALA A 8 -60.40 35.55 35.03
CA ALA A 8 -59.49 36.52 34.41
C ALA A 8 -58.00 36.22 34.75
N CYS A 9 -57.26 35.87 33.70
CA CYS A 9 -55.94 36.38 33.33
C CYS A 9 -54.80 36.39 34.36
N LEU A 10 -53.83 35.49 34.15
CA LEU A 10 -52.42 35.88 34.05
C LEU A 10 -51.69 34.91 33.11
N LEU A 11 -51.43 35.40 31.90
CA LEU A 11 -50.37 34.93 31.02
C LEU A 11 -49.04 35.05 31.76
N ALA A 12 -48.22 34.00 31.74
CA ALA A 12 -46.80 34.08 31.38
C ALA A 12 -46.13 32.70 31.46
N LEU A 13 -45.35 32.39 30.42
CA LEU A 13 -44.25 31.41 30.38
C LEU A 13 -44.63 29.92 30.20
N LEU A 14 -45.22 29.62 29.05
CA LEU A 14 -44.79 28.46 28.26
C LEU A 14 -43.55 28.87 27.47
N ALA A 15 -42.37 28.56 27.99
CA ALA A 15 -41.16 28.56 27.19
C ALA A 15 -41.13 27.23 26.40
N PRO A 16 -41.14 27.25 25.06
CA PRO A 16 -40.68 26.09 24.31
C PRO A 16 -39.18 25.97 24.57
N ALA A 17 -38.73 24.78 25.00
CA ALA A 17 -37.31 24.44 24.99
C ALA A 17 -36.83 24.62 23.54
N ALA A 18 -36.13 25.72 23.31
CA ALA A 18 -35.50 26.06 22.05
C ALA A 18 -34.44 24.99 21.72
N GLY A 19 -34.29 24.75 20.42
CA GLY A 19 -33.61 23.61 19.84
C GLY A 19 -32.23 23.34 20.42
N ALA A 20 -32.01 22.06 20.74
CA ALA A 20 -30.73 21.47 20.44
C ALA A 20 -30.61 21.42 18.90
N SER A 21 -30.16 22.52 18.31
CA SER A 21 -29.60 22.51 16.96
C SER A 21 -28.33 21.68 17.03
N GLY A 22 -28.48 20.36 16.97
CA GLY A 22 -27.42 19.51 16.45
C GLY A 22 -27.16 20.03 15.05
N LEU A 23 -26.03 20.71 14.86
CA LEU A 23 -25.51 20.96 13.53
C LEU A 23 -25.51 19.59 12.83
N PRO A 24 -26.11 19.45 11.63
CA PRO A 24 -25.73 18.32 10.81
C PRO A 24 -24.22 18.46 10.64
N ALA A 25 -23.44 17.48 11.10
CA ALA A 25 -22.10 17.32 10.58
C ALA A 25 -22.30 17.21 9.07
N SER A 26 -21.99 18.27 8.33
CA SER A 26 -21.98 18.23 6.88
C SER A 26 -21.03 17.09 6.55
N ALA A 27 -21.57 15.95 6.08
CA ALA A 27 -20.74 14.87 5.59
C ALA A 27 -19.79 15.50 4.57
N SER A 28 -18.47 15.37 4.78
CA SER A 28 -17.50 15.93 3.84
C SER A 28 -17.83 15.40 2.45
N ALA A 29 -17.75 16.27 1.44
CA ALA A 29 -17.92 15.85 0.06
C ALA A 29 -16.66 15.13 -0.46
N ASP A 30 -15.53 15.29 0.24
CA ASP A 30 -14.25 14.70 -0.15
C ASP A 30 -14.24 13.18 0.16
N PRO A 31 -13.95 12.31 -0.83
CA PRO A 31 -13.84 10.88 -0.62
C PRO A 31 -12.82 10.49 0.45
N VAL A 32 -11.68 11.16 0.54
CA VAL A 32 -10.62 10.85 1.51
C VAL A 32 -11.11 11.18 2.92
N ASP A 33 -11.72 12.35 3.14
CA ASP A 33 -12.25 12.73 4.45
C ASP A 33 -13.29 11.71 4.96
N ARG A 34 -14.17 11.24 4.08
CA ARG A 34 -15.18 10.23 4.42
C ARG A 34 -14.56 8.88 4.77
N ALA A 35 -13.55 8.47 4.01
CA ALA A 35 -12.80 7.24 4.24
C ALA A 35 -12.05 7.27 5.58
N VAL A 36 -11.36 8.37 5.84
CA VAL A 36 -10.67 8.61 7.12
C VAL A 36 -11.67 8.64 8.27
N ALA A 37 -12.80 9.34 8.14
CA ALA A 37 -13.84 9.36 9.16
C ALA A 37 -14.39 7.95 9.45
N TYR A 38 -14.58 7.13 8.41
CA TYR A 38 -14.93 5.72 8.57
C TYR A 38 -13.85 4.98 9.37
N LEU A 39 -12.58 5.05 8.97
CA LEU A 39 -11.45 4.39 9.65
C LEU A 39 -11.36 4.79 11.13
N LEU A 40 -11.44 6.09 11.44
CA LEU A 40 -11.40 6.59 12.81
C LEU A 40 -12.55 6.02 13.67
N GLY A 41 -13.72 5.80 13.08
CA GLY A 41 -14.86 5.15 13.74
C GLY A 41 -14.66 3.66 14.07
N ARG A 42 -13.57 3.05 13.58
CA ARG A 42 -13.23 1.63 13.79
C ARG A 42 -12.21 1.41 14.91
N GLN A 43 -11.74 2.46 15.58
CA GLN A 43 -10.78 2.33 16.67
C GLN A 43 -11.45 1.77 17.94
N LEU A 44 -10.92 0.67 18.47
CA LEU A 44 -11.38 0.07 19.72
C LEU A 44 -10.71 0.71 20.95
N PRO A 45 -11.25 0.54 22.18
CA PRO A 45 -10.72 1.16 23.39
C PRO A 45 -9.29 0.78 23.78
N ASP A 46 -8.74 -0.29 23.18
CA ASP A 46 -7.35 -0.70 23.35
C ASP A 46 -6.37 0.06 22.44
N GLY A 47 -6.89 0.97 21.59
CA GLY A 47 -6.14 1.78 20.64
C GLY A 47 -6.00 1.16 19.26
N GLY A 48 -6.30 -0.14 19.10
CA GLY A 48 -6.20 -0.86 17.84
C GLY A 48 -7.42 -0.67 16.94
N PHE A 49 -7.31 -1.14 15.70
CA PHE A 49 -8.37 -1.14 14.71
C PHE A 49 -8.82 -2.55 14.35
N ALA A 50 -10.11 -2.68 14.04
CA ALA A 50 -10.75 -3.95 13.75
C ALA A 50 -11.81 -3.81 12.64
N GLU A 51 -11.97 -4.87 11.86
CA GLU A 51 -13.16 -5.08 11.04
C GLU A 51 -14.44 -5.08 11.91
N PRO A 52 -15.63 -4.83 11.33
CA PRO A 52 -16.90 -4.96 12.04
C PRO A 52 -16.99 -6.26 12.84
N GLU A 53 -17.37 -6.14 14.11
CA GLU A 53 -17.56 -7.27 15.03
C GLU A 53 -16.31 -8.11 15.35
N ALA A 54 -15.12 -7.65 14.95
CA ALA A 54 -13.84 -8.29 15.25
C ALA A 54 -13.10 -7.60 16.42
N SER A 55 -12.05 -8.26 16.90
CA SER A 55 -11.07 -7.69 17.83
C SER A 55 -9.96 -6.95 17.07
N SER A 56 -9.25 -6.07 17.77
CA SER A 56 -8.09 -5.35 17.23
C SER A 56 -7.05 -6.32 16.66
N SER A 57 -6.46 -5.94 15.52
CA SER A 57 -5.43 -6.69 14.82
C SER A 57 -4.19 -5.83 14.60
N ASP A 58 -3.01 -6.37 14.84
CA ASP A 58 -1.71 -5.71 14.66
C ASP A 58 -1.57 -5.20 13.22
N THR A 59 -1.79 -6.07 12.23
CA THR A 59 -1.60 -5.74 10.82
C THR A 59 -2.61 -4.71 10.32
N LEU A 60 -3.89 -4.86 10.68
CA LEU A 60 -4.90 -3.87 10.30
C LEU A 60 -4.63 -2.52 10.97
N THR A 61 -4.21 -2.52 12.24
CA THR A 61 -3.84 -1.29 12.96
C THR A 61 -2.64 -0.60 12.31
N ALA A 62 -1.64 -1.35 11.85
CA ALA A 62 -0.50 -0.83 11.10
C ALA A 62 -0.95 -0.17 9.78
N TRP A 63 -1.84 -0.81 9.02
CA TRP A 63 -2.35 -0.24 7.78
C TRP A 63 -3.18 1.02 7.99
N VAL A 64 -4.09 1.01 8.95
CA VAL A 64 -4.89 2.18 9.30
C VAL A 64 -3.99 3.33 9.79
N THR A 65 -2.92 3.01 10.51
CA THR A 65 -1.90 3.99 10.93
C THR A 65 -1.24 4.66 9.72
N CYS A 66 -0.82 3.89 8.72
CA CYS A 66 -0.28 4.43 7.49
C CYS A 66 -1.32 5.29 6.75
N ALA A 67 -2.55 4.81 6.60
CA ALA A 67 -3.63 5.51 5.89
C ALA A 67 -3.96 6.89 6.51
N ILE A 68 -4.10 6.92 7.84
CA ILE A 68 -4.38 8.16 8.58
C ILE A 68 -3.20 9.14 8.46
N SER A 69 -1.96 8.63 8.54
CA SER A 69 -0.75 9.43 8.37
C SER A 69 -0.64 10.02 6.96
N SER A 70 -0.93 9.23 5.91
CA SER A 70 -0.97 9.72 4.52
C SER A 70 -1.96 10.87 4.33
N ALA A 71 -3.06 10.89 5.09
CA ALA A 71 -4.03 11.99 5.10
C ALA A 71 -3.58 13.20 5.96
N GLY A 72 -2.35 13.22 6.45
CA GLY A 72 -1.77 14.32 7.24
C GLY A 72 -2.28 14.39 8.68
N ILE A 73 -2.91 13.33 9.19
CA ILE A 73 -3.41 13.29 10.57
C ILE A 73 -2.33 12.75 11.50
N ASP A 74 -2.04 13.50 12.57
CA ASP A 74 -1.15 13.03 13.64
C ASP A 74 -1.76 11.81 14.34
N VAL A 75 -1.20 10.64 14.06
CA VAL A 75 -1.60 9.33 14.60
C VAL A 75 -1.64 9.34 16.14
N ARG A 76 -0.79 10.14 16.80
CA ARG A 76 -0.76 10.22 18.29
C ARG A 76 -2.00 10.89 18.87
N SER A 77 -2.66 11.74 18.07
CA SER A 77 -3.90 12.43 18.44
C SER A 77 -5.14 11.54 18.33
N VAL A 78 -5.06 10.47 17.53
CA VAL A 78 -6.12 9.48 17.38
C VAL A 78 -6.14 8.58 18.61
N ARG A 79 -7.18 8.70 19.45
CA ARG A 79 -7.29 7.95 20.70
C ARG A 79 -8.71 7.43 20.94
N SER A 80 -8.80 6.20 21.43
CA SER A 80 -10.02 5.57 21.92
C SER A 80 -9.72 4.84 23.23
N GLY A 81 -10.59 4.95 24.24
CA GLY A 81 -10.32 4.39 25.58
C GLY A 81 -9.08 4.98 26.28
N GLY A 82 -8.52 6.07 25.77
CA GLY A 82 -7.27 6.66 26.24
C GLY A 82 -6.01 6.08 25.59
N ALA A 83 -6.10 5.08 24.71
CA ALA A 83 -4.99 4.49 23.97
C ALA A 83 -4.95 4.96 22.51
N SER A 84 -3.75 5.13 21.96
CA SER A 84 -3.49 5.42 20.54
C SER A 84 -3.15 4.15 19.75
N PRO A 85 -3.12 4.21 18.41
CA PRO A 85 -2.67 3.09 17.58
C PRO A 85 -1.22 2.66 17.90
N LEU A 86 -0.36 3.63 18.23
CA LEU A 86 1.01 3.35 18.65
C LEU A 86 1.09 2.66 20.01
N ASP A 87 0.20 2.99 20.96
CA ASP A 87 0.14 2.30 22.25
C ASP A 87 -0.24 0.83 22.06
N PHE A 88 -1.23 0.57 21.21
CA PHE A 88 -1.63 -0.80 20.83
C PHE A 88 -0.47 -1.55 20.17
N LEU A 89 0.09 -1.01 19.07
CA LEU A 89 1.19 -1.64 18.35
C LEU A 89 2.42 -1.86 19.24
N SER A 90 2.74 -0.92 20.14
CA SER A 90 3.88 -1.06 21.05
C SER A 90 3.68 -2.20 22.04
N GLY A 91 2.47 -2.40 22.56
CA GLY A 91 2.15 -3.53 23.43
C GLY A 91 2.17 -4.88 22.71
N ARG A 92 1.97 -4.88 21.40
CA ARG A 92 1.97 -6.09 20.55
C ARG A 92 3.35 -6.42 19.99
N ALA A 93 4.21 -5.42 19.79
CA ALA A 93 5.53 -5.56 19.21
C ALA A 93 6.40 -6.69 19.79
N PRO A 94 6.41 -6.99 21.11
CA PRO A 94 7.16 -8.13 21.65
C PRO A 94 6.76 -9.50 21.09
N SER A 95 5.56 -9.63 20.50
CA SER A 95 5.05 -10.89 19.95
C SER A 95 5.35 -11.12 18.47
N TRP A 96 5.83 -10.10 17.74
CA TRP A 96 6.10 -10.21 16.31
C TRP A 96 7.32 -11.10 16.04
N SER A 97 7.10 -12.23 15.36
CA SER A 97 8.14 -13.20 15.05
C SER A 97 8.39 -13.36 13.56
N LYS A 98 7.41 -13.05 12.70
CA LYS A 98 7.61 -13.04 11.25
C LYS A 98 8.34 -11.76 10.86
N LEU A 99 9.24 -11.88 9.88
CA LEU A 99 9.97 -10.73 9.36
C LEU A 99 9.03 -9.65 8.81
N THR A 100 8.00 -10.05 8.08
CA THR A 100 6.99 -9.14 7.54
C THR A 100 6.18 -8.39 8.61
N ASP A 101 5.97 -8.97 9.80
CA ASP A 101 5.34 -8.26 10.92
C ASP A 101 6.26 -7.12 11.42
N ILE A 102 7.57 -7.39 11.52
CA ILE A 102 8.58 -6.42 11.94
C ILE A 102 8.73 -5.31 10.89
N GLU A 103 8.78 -5.65 9.61
CA GLU A 103 8.93 -4.69 8.51
C GLU A 103 7.72 -3.76 8.38
N LYS A 104 6.51 -4.31 8.36
CA LYS A 104 5.27 -3.52 8.29
C LYS A 104 5.05 -2.72 9.58
N GLY A 105 5.41 -3.27 10.74
CA GLY A 105 5.43 -2.55 12.01
C GLY A 105 6.40 -1.36 11.96
N CYS A 106 7.62 -1.56 11.44
CA CYS A 106 8.61 -0.50 11.27
C CYS A 106 8.09 0.62 10.36
N LEU A 107 7.48 0.28 9.22
CA LEU A 107 6.83 1.25 8.33
C LEU A 107 5.75 2.05 9.07
N ALA A 108 4.81 1.39 9.75
CA ALA A 108 3.73 2.07 10.47
C ALA A 108 4.24 3.00 11.58
N VAL A 109 5.28 2.59 12.31
CA VAL A 109 5.94 3.43 13.33
C VAL A 109 6.57 4.66 12.69
N CYS A 110 7.23 4.51 11.53
CA CYS A 110 7.79 5.63 10.78
C CYS A 110 6.71 6.57 10.25
N CYS A 111 5.63 6.05 9.67
CA CYS A 111 4.49 6.85 9.20
C CYS A 111 3.86 7.66 10.33
N ALA A 112 3.78 7.11 11.55
CA ALA A 112 3.31 7.83 12.72
C ALA A 112 4.34 8.83 13.31
N GLY A 113 5.49 9.00 12.65
CA GLY A 113 6.58 9.88 13.10
C GLY A 113 7.24 9.42 14.41
N ALA A 114 7.13 8.14 14.77
CA ALA A 114 7.76 7.55 15.95
C ALA A 114 9.08 6.86 15.60
N ASP A 115 9.93 6.59 16.60
CA ASP A 115 11.25 5.98 16.39
C ASP A 115 11.16 4.44 16.37
N PRO A 116 11.43 3.78 15.23
CA PRO A 116 11.41 2.32 15.13
C PRO A 116 12.61 1.64 15.81
N ARG A 117 13.64 2.39 16.25
CA ARG A 117 14.85 1.84 16.92
C ARG A 117 14.63 1.57 18.40
N SER A 118 13.51 2.04 18.97
CA SER A 118 13.18 1.91 20.38
C SER A 118 11.69 1.65 20.61
N PHE A 119 11.07 0.83 19.75
CA PHE A 119 9.62 0.61 19.74
C PHE A 119 9.24 -0.70 20.44
N GLY A 120 8.36 -0.64 21.45
CA GLY A 120 7.92 -1.84 22.18
C GLY A 120 9.07 -2.64 22.82
N GLY A 121 10.16 -1.97 23.18
CA GLY A 121 11.38 -2.61 23.72
C GLY A 121 12.28 -3.26 22.67
N ARG A 122 12.06 -2.99 21.38
CA ARG A 122 12.79 -3.57 20.25
C ARG A 122 13.41 -2.51 19.35
N ASP A 123 14.47 -2.90 18.65
CA ASP A 123 15.07 -2.13 17.55
C ASP A 123 14.68 -2.79 16.22
N LEU A 124 13.53 -2.39 15.69
CA LEU A 124 12.96 -3.01 14.49
C LEU A 124 13.90 -2.84 13.28
N VAL A 125 14.62 -1.70 13.21
CA VAL A 125 15.57 -1.40 12.15
C VAL A 125 16.75 -2.35 12.19
N ALA A 126 17.35 -2.55 13.37
CA ALA A 126 18.45 -3.49 13.52
C ALA A 126 18.03 -4.93 13.19
N GLU A 127 16.81 -5.32 13.57
CA GLU A 127 16.27 -6.64 13.27
C GLU A 127 16.08 -6.87 11.76
N ILE A 128 15.57 -5.89 11.01
CA ILE A 128 15.46 -5.98 9.54
C ILE A 128 16.85 -6.07 8.91
N LYS A 129 17.80 -5.22 9.33
CA LYS A 129 19.18 -5.24 8.81
C LYS A 129 19.90 -6.55 9.10
N ALA A 130 19.59 -7.22 10.21
CA ALA A 130 20.15 -8.52 10.56
C ALA A 130 19.68 -9.65 9.62
N ARG A 131 18.63 -9.41 8.82
CA ARG A 131 18.11 -10.34 7.81
C ARG A 131 18.70 -10.11 6.42
N ALA A 132 19.57 -9.11 6.25
CA ALA A 132 20.25 -8.86 4.99
C ALA A 132 21.37 -9.89 4.72
N ALA A 133 21.37 -10.48 3.53
CA ALA A 133 22.40 -11.39 3.05
C ALA A 133 23.54 -10.65 2.31
N ALA A 134 24.59 -11.39 1.95
CA ALA A 134 25.80 -10.83 1.34
C ALA A 134 25.59 -10.22 -0.07
N ASP A 135 24.58 -10.68 -0.80
CA ASP A 135 24.13 -10.17 -2.10
C ASP A 135 23.03 -9.10 -1.97
N GLY A 136 22.72 -8.66 -0.74
CA GLY A 136 21.86 -7.52 -0.47
C GLY A 136 20.40 -7.85 -0.21
N HIS A 137 19.92 -9.06 -0.48
CA HIS A 137 18.52 -9.39 -0.22
C HIS A 137 18.21 -9.48 1.27
N ILE A 138 16.97 -9.18 1.62
CA ILE A 138 16.46 -9.19 2.99
C ILE A 138 15.39 -10.28 3.05
N GLY A 139 15.52 -11.21 4.01
CA GLY A 139 14.61 -12.34 4.12
C GLY A 139 14.83 -13.41 3.03
N ASP A 140 13.86 -14.30 2.87
CA ASP A 140 13.93 -15.43 1.94
C ASP A 140 12.94 -15.27 0.75
N LEU A 141 11.99 -14.33 0.86
CA LEU A 141 10.94 -14.08 -0.13
C LEU A 141 11.12 -12.74 -0.85
N VAL A 142 10.56 -12.62 -2.06
CA VAL A 142 10.53 -11.35 -2.81
C VAL A 142 9.72 -10.31 -2.01
N ASN A 143 8.59 -10.73 -1.45
CA ASN A 143 7.74 -9.88 -0.62
C ASN A 143 8.47 -9.39 0.66
N GLU A 144 9.21 -10.26 1.36
CA GLU A 144 10.02 -9.85 2.52
C GLU A 144 11.07 -8.82 2.10
N HIS A 145 11.78 -9.06 1.00
CA HIS A 145 12.75 -8.11 0.51
C HIS A 145 12.13 -6.74 0.19
N CYS A 146 10.95 -6.72 -0.44
CA CYS A 146 10.24 -5.48 -0.74
C CYS A 146 9.87 -4.70 0.53
N TRP A 147 9.28 -5.37 1.52
CA TRP A 147 8.91 -4.75 2.79
C TRP A 147 10.12 -4.26 3.57
N GLY A 148 11.21 -5.04 3.60
CA GLY A 148 12.46 -4.64 4.21
C GLY A 148 13.03 -3.35 3.60
N LEU A 149 13.03 -3.23 2.28
CA LEU A 149 13.51 -2.02 1.60
C LEU A 149 12.64 -0.80 1.89
N ILE A 150 11.32 -0.94 1.83
CA ILE A 150 10.37 0.13 2.15
C ILE A 150 10.54 0.59 3.61
N ALA A 151 10.65 -0.36 4.54
CA ALA A 151 10.80 -0.07 5.97
C ALA A 151 12.14 0.62 6.29
N LEU A 152 13.24 0.15 5.70
CA LEU A 152 14.56 0.79 5.87
C LEU A 152 14.56 2.22 5.32
N ALA A 153 14.00 2.42 4.12
CA ALA A 153 13.88 3.74 3.54
C ALA A 153 13.01 4.68 4.41
N ALA A 154 11.87 4.19 4.93
CA ALA A 154 11.03 4.94 5.88
C ALA A 154 11.82 5.35 7.15
N ALA A 155 12.67 4.45 7.66
CA ALA A 155 13.53 4.69 8.81
C ALA A 155 14.75 5.58 8.52
N GLY A 156 14.94 6.02 7.27
CA GLY A 156 16.07 6.84 6.81
C GLY A 156 17.38 6.05 6.69
N GLU A 157 17.31 4.73 6.55
CA GLU A 157 18.46 3.86 6.34
C GLU A 157 18.71 3.61 4.86
N PRO A 158 19.98 3.48 4.43
CA PRO A 158 20.27 3.05 3.07
C PRO A 158 19.88 1.59 2.86
N ALA A 159 19.45 1.26 1.64
CA ALA A 159 19.30 -0.12 1.22
C ALA A 159 20.65 -0.88 1.29
N PRO A 160 20.65 -2.18 1.63
CA PRO A 160 21.84 -3.01 1.50
C PRO A 160 22.38 -2.99 0.05
N GLY A 161 23.70 -3.01 -0.12
CA GLY A 161 24.29 -3.08 -1.46
C GLY A 161 23.89 -4.35 -2.19
N GLY A 162 23.48 -4.25 -3.46
CA GLY A 162 22.99 -5.38 -4.25
C GLY A 162 21.47 -5.58 -4.22
N SER A 163 20.74 -4.84 -3.38
CA SER A 163 19.28 -4.99 -3.23
C SER A 163 18.51 -4.78 -4.53
N VAL A 164 18.82 -3.70 -5.27
CA VAL A 164 18.13 -3.38 -6.52
C VAL A 164 18.41 -4.43 -7.60
N GLU A 165 19.65 -4.90 -7.68
CA GLU A 165 20.06 -5.95 -8.60
C GLU A 165 19.38 -7.28 -8.28
N TRP A 166 19.32 -7.63 -6.99
CA TRP A 166 18.66 -8.85 -6.55
C TRP A 166 17.17 -8.81 -6.89
N LEU A 167 16.47 -7.73 -6.52
CA LEU A 167 15.04 -7.61 -6.82
C LEU A 167 14.79 -7.63 -8.33
N SER A 168 15.57 -6.87 -9.11
CA SER A 168 15.49 -6.89 -10.58
C SER A 168 15.66 -8.29 -11.18
N ALA A 169 16.50 -9.14 -10.59
CA ALA A 169 16.72 -10.51 -11.04
C ALA A 169 15.57 -11.49 -10.69
N ARG A 170 14.56 -11.05 -9.92
CA ARG A 170 13.33 -11.80 -9.63
C ARG A 170 12.13 -11.31 -10.44
N GLN A 171 12.33 -10.34 -11.33
CA GLN A 171 11.29 -9.95 -12.27
C GLN A 171 10.97 -11.12 -13.20
N ASN A 172 9.69 -11.46 -13.30
CA ASN A 172 9.21 -12.51 -14.18
C ASN A 172 9.34 -12.12 -15.66
N ILE A 173 9.23 -13.11 -16.55
CA ILE A 173 9.39 -12.90 -18.00
C ILE A 173 8.35 -11.92 -18.57
N ASP A 174 7.16 -11.85 -17.97
CA ASP A 174 6.08 -10.92 -18.30
C ASP A 174 6.32 -9.49 -17.81
N GLY A 175 7.36 -9.27 -16.99
CA GLY A 175 7.72 -7.97 -16.42
C GLY A 175 7.16 -7.71 -15.03
N GLY A 176 6.26 -8.55 -14.54
CA GLY A 176 5.71 -8.41 -13.19
C GLY A 176 6.57 -9.08 -12.12
N PHE A 177 6.07 -9.01 -10.89
CA PHE A 177 6.62 -9.66 -9.72
C PHE A 177 5.52 -10.46 -9.03
N GLY A 178 5.91 -11.52 -8.33
CA GLY A 178 5.04 -12.27 -7.43
C GLY A 178 5.70 -12.42 -6.06
N TYR A 179 4.93 -12.93 -5.11
CA TYR A 179 5.27 -13.03 -3.70
C TYR A 179 6.63 -13.69 -3.39
N GLY A 180 6.97 -14.73 -4.14
CA GLY A 180 8.23 -15.48 -4.08
C GLY A 180 8.87 -15.65 -5.45
N ALA A 181 10.09 -16.19 -5.49
CA ALA A 181 10.86 -16.31 -6.73
C ALA A 181 10.20 -17.19 -7.81
N ASP A 182 9.39 -18.17 -7.39
CA ASP A 182 8.67 -19.09 -8.29
C ASP A 182 7.17 -18.74 -8.43
N SER A 183 6.74 -17.61 -7.86
CA SER A 183 5.36 -17.16 -7.94
C SER A 183 5.08 -16.48 -9.28
N GLY A 184 3.89 -16.74 -9.83
CA GLY A 184 3.38 -15.97 -10.97
C GLY A 184 3.18 -14.50 -10.59
N SER A 185 3.27 -13.62 -11.57
CA SER A 185 3.08 -12.18 -11.35
C SER A 185 1.64 -11.82 -11.00
N ASP A 186 1.46 -10.80 -10.18
CA ASP A 186 0.19 -10.14 -9.89
C ASP A 186 0.34 -8.62 -9.69
N PRO A 187 -0.75 -7.84 -9.73
CA PRO A 187 -0.69 -6.38 -9.63
C PRO A 187 -0.21 -5.89 -8.25
N ASP A 188 -0.57 -6.60 -7.18
CA ASP A 188 -0.29 -6.25 -5.79
C ASP A 188 1.22 -6.31 -5.54
N ASP A 189 1.83 -7.46 -5.81
CA ASP A 189 3.26 -7.70 -5.65
C ASP A 189 4.08 -6.85 -6.65
N THR A 190 3.57 -6.62 -7.86
CA THR A 190 4.24 -5.73 -8.82
C THR A 190 4.24 -4.28 -8.35
N GLY A 191 3.12 -3.80 -7.80
CA GLY A 191 3.01 -2.46 -7.20
C GLY A 191 3.91 -2.28 -5.98
N GLY A 192 3.98 -3.30 -5.11
CA GLY A 192 4.90 -3.34 -3.97
C GLY A 192 6.38 -3.36 -4.39
N ALA A 193 6.73 -4.14 -5.41
CA ALA A 193 8.09 -4.20 -5.94
C ALA A 193 8.53 -2.88 -6.57
N LEU A 194 7.64 -2.18 -7.28
CA LEU A 194 7.92 -0.83 -7.79
C LEU A 194 8.25 0.14 -6.66
N GLN A 195 7.45 0.17 -5.60
CA GLN A 195 7.71 0.98 -4.41
C GLN A 195 9.07 0.65 -3.79
N ALA A 196 9.37 -0.64 -3.58
CA ALA A 196 10.63 -1.09 -3.01
C ALA A 196 11.86 -0.75 -3.89
N LEU A 197 11.77 -0.92 -5.21
CA LEU A 197 12.83 -0.55 -6.15
C LEU A 197 13.16 0.93 -6.05
N ILE A 198 12.14 1.79 -6.07
CA ILE A 198 12.35 3.25 -6.00
C ILE A 198 12.84 3.66 -4.62
N ALA A 199 12.29 3.08 -3.55
CA ALA A 199 12.76 3.32 -2.18
C ALA A 199 14.24 2.92 -1.98
N ALA A 200 14.70 1.89 -2.69
CA ALA A 200 16.10 1.46 -2.70
C ALA A 200 17.00 2.27 -3.65
N GLY A 201 16.47 3.27 -4.35
CA GLY A 201 17.22 4.17 -5.23
C GLY A 201 17.40 3.66 -6.66
N ALA A 202 16.57 2.73 -7.13
CA ALA A 202 16.56 2.34 -8.53
C ALA A 202 16.20 3.53 -9.43
N ASP A 203 16.79 3.58 -10.62
CA ASP A 203 16.42 4.56 -11.65
C ASP A 203 14.99 4.29 -12.14
N ARG A 204 14.12 5.30 -12.05
CA ARG A 204 12.75 5.28 -12.59
C ARG A 204 12.74 5.01 -14.10
N GLY A 205 13.80 5.39 -14.82
CA GLY A 205 13.98 5.11 -16.24
C GLY A 205 14.53 3.72 -16.57
N SER A 206 14.79 2.87 -15.56
CA SER A 206 15.36 1.54 -15.79
C SER A 206 14.41 0.59 -16.52
N ASN A 207 14.99 -0.37 -17.25
CA ASN A 207 14.21 -1.39 -17.95
C ASN A 207 13.35 -2.23 -17.00
N THR A 208 13.81 -2.49 -15.76
CA THR A 208 13.03 -3.21 -14.74
C THR A 208 11.75 -2.44 -14.42
N VAL A 209 11.84 -1.14 -14.12
CA VAL A 209 10.69 -0.28 -13.81
C VAL A 209 9.74 -0.19 -15.01
N ALA A 210 10.26 0.04 -16.21
CA ALA A 210 9.45 0.15 -17.42
C ALA A 210 8.66 -1.13 -17.73
N ARG A 211 9.27 -2.31 -17.50
CA ARG A 211 8.61 -3.61 -17.67
C ARG A 211 7.53 -3.87 -16.63
N ALA A 212 7.77 -3.47 -15.37
CA ALA A 212 6.77 -3.58 -14.31
C ALA A 212 5.54 -2.69 -14.57
N LEU A 213 5.75 -1.46 -15.04
CA LEU A 213 4.66 -0.58 -15.48
C LEU A 213 3.90 -1.17 -16.68
N SER A 214 4.61 -1.80 -17.62
CA SER A 214 3.98 -2.47 -18.77
C SER A 214 3.14 -3.67 -18.34
N TYR A 215 3.59 -4.43 -17.33
CA TYR A 215 2.82 -5.51 -16.73
C TYR A 215 1.55 -4.98 -16.07
N LEU A 216 1.66 -3.91 -15.27
CA LEU A 216 0.50 -3.25 -14.67
C LEU A 216 -0.50 -2.79 -15.74
N MET A 217 -0.04 -2.15 -16.82
CA MET A 217 -0.90 -1.76 -17.94
C MET A 217 -1.65 -2.96 -18.57
N PHE A 218 -1.01 -4.13 -18.63
CA PHE A 218 -1.65 -5.36 -19.11
C PHE A 218 -2.73 -5.88 -18.15
N CYS A 219 -2.59 -5.66 -16.84
CA CYS A 219 -3.55 -6.07 -15.82
C CYS A 219 -4.77 -5.14 -15.70
N GLN A 220 -4.68 -3.91 -16.22
CA GLN A 220 -5.76 -2.94 -16.16
C GLN A 220 -6.98 -3.37 -16.99
N GLN A 221 -8.17 -3.21 -16.42
CA GLN A 221 -9.45 -3.61 -17.01
C GLN A 221 -10.25 -2.39 -17.53
N ASP A 222 -11.34 -2.65 -18.26
CA ASP A 222 -12.22 -1.62 -18.83
C ASP A 222 -12.88 -0.70 -17.79
N ASP A 223 -13.01 -1.16 -16.54
CA ASP A 223 -13.52 -0.36 -15.43
C ASP A 223 -12.44 0.52 -14.77
N GLY A 224 -11.22 0.50 -15.30
CA GLY A 224 -10.07 1.25 -14.81
C GLY A 224 -9.27 0.54 -13.72
N GLY A 225 -9.84 -0.48 -13.07
CA GLY A 225 -9.19 -1.23 -11.99
C GLY A 225 -8.23 -2.32 -12.48
N PHE A 226 -7.55 -2.97 -11.54
CA PHE A 226 -6.57 -4.02 -11.81
C PHE A 226 -7.06 -5.37 -11.34
N ALA A 227 -6.84 -6.39 -12.17
CA ALA A 227 -7.24 -7.77 -11.89
C ALA A 227 -6.07 -8.73 -12.04
N TRP A 228 -6.05 -9.74 -11.17
CA TRP A 228 -5.21 -10.92 -11.35
C TRP A 228 -5.99 -12.01 -12.08
N GLN A 229 -5.40 -12.59 -13.14
CA GLN A 229 -5.89 -13.79 -13.86
C GLN A 229 -7.42 -13.85 -14.06
N SER A 230 -8.03 -12.78 -14.57
CA SER A 230 -9.47 -12.67 -14.92
C SER A 230 -10.48 -12.68 -13.77
N ALA A 231 -10.05 -12.49 -12.51
CA ALA A 231 -10.93 -12.45 -11.33
C ALA A 231 -11.82 -11.18 -11.22
N GLY A 232 -11.73 -10.25 -12.17
CA GLY A 232 -12.33 -8.92 -12.08
C GLY A 232 -11.51 -7.97 -11.18
N SER A 233 -11.70 -6.67 -11.38
CA SER A 233 -10.97 -5.64 -10.63
C SER A 233 -11.36 -5.60 -9.15
N ASN A 234 -10.39 -5.34 -8.28
CA ASN A 234 -10.62 -5.13 -6.84
C ASN A 234 -9.81 -3.95 -6.29
N VAL A 235 -10.23 -3.42 -5.13
CA VAL A 235 -9.64 -2.22 -4.52
C VAL A 235 -8.20 -2.45 -4.08
N GLY A 236 -7.90 -3.59 -3.44
CA GLY A 236 -6.55 -3.88 -2.93
C GLY A 236 -5.50 -3.90 -4.05
N SER A 237 -5.73 -4.74 -5.07
CA SER A 237 -4.84 -4.83 -6.23
C SER A 237 -4.68 -3.49 -6.95
N THR A 238 -5.79 -2.75 -7.09
CA THR A 238 -5.76 -1.42 -7.73
C THR A 238 -4.99 -0.41 -6.88
N ALA A 239 -5.16 -0.42 -5.56
CA ALA A 239 -4.47 0.51 -4.65
C ALA A 239 -2.96 0.28 -4.63
N TRP A 240 -2.50 -0.96 -4.62
CA TRP A 240 -1.07 -1.30 -4.70
C TRP A 240 -0.46 -0.92 -6.05
N ALA A 241 -1.18 -1.19 -7.15
CA ALA A 241 -0.76 -0.76 -8.49
C ALA A 241 -0.67 0.77 -8.60
N VAL A 242 -1.67 1.51 -8.11
CA VAL A 242 -1.70 2.97 -8.09
C VAL A 242 -0.50 3.55 -7.34
N GLN A 243 -0.19 3.02 -6.15
CA GLN A 243 0.99 3.45 -5.39
C GLN A 243 2.29 3.10 -6.12
N GLY A 244 2.41 1.92 -6.73
CA GLY A 244 3.55 1.55 -7.57
C GLY A 244 3.79 2.51 -8.74
N ILE A 245 2.71 2.92 -9.42
CA ILE A 245 2.73 3.91 -10.51
C ILE A 245 3.23 5.27 -10.00
N CYS A 246 2.69 5.74 -8.87
CA CYS A 246 3.11 6.99 -8.24
C CYS A 246 4.61 6.97 -7.87
N ALA A 247 5.08 5.88 -7.25
CA ALA A 247 6.49 5.72 -6.88
C ALA A 247 7.42 5.81 -8.11
N ALA A 248 7.01 5.20 -9.22
CA ALA A 248 7.72 5.26 -10.50
C ALA A 248 7.66 6.65 -11.17
N GLY A 249 6.94 7.63 -10.59
CA GLY A 249 6.78 8.99 -11.11
C GLY A 249 5.69 9.14 -12.17
N GLY A 250 4.81 8.14 -12.31
CA GLY A 250 3.63 8.21 -13.16
C GLY A 250 2.44 8.84 -12.44
N ASP A 251 1.44 9.28 -13.22
CA ASP A 251 0.17 9.77 -12.72
C ASP A 251 -0.95 8.75 -13.04
N PRO A 252 -1.47 8.03 -12.03
CA PRO A 252 -2.52 7.02 -12.23
C PRO A 252 -3.90 7.61 -12.51
N ALA A 253 -4.10 8.94 -12.46
CA ALA A 253 -5.32 9.62 -12.90
C ALA A 253 -5.17 10.21 -14.32
N SER A 254 -4.05 9.96 -14.99
CA SER A 254 -3.77 10.53 -16.31
C SER A 254 -4.35 9.73 -17.47
N GLN A 255 -4.30 10.33 -18.65
CA GLN A 255 -4.73 9.72 -19.91
C GLN A 255 -3.94 8.44 -20.25
N ASP A 256 -2.71 8.32 -19.78
CA ASP A 256 -1.86 7.15 -20.02
C ASP A 256 -2.40 5.90 -19.32
N TRP A 257 -3.14 6.09 -18.22
CA TRP A 257 -3.79 5.04 -17.43
C TRP A 257 -5.30 5.03 -17.61
N THR A 258 -5.81 5.55 -18.72
CA THR A 258 -7.26 5.57 -18.99
C THR A 258 -7.65 4.48 -19.98
N ILE A 259 -8.48 3.53 -19.54
CA ILE A 259 -9.12 2.52 -20.39
C ILE A 259 -10.63 2.76 -20.37
N SER A 260 -11.25 2.80 -21.55
CA SER A 260 -12.70 2.96 -21.70
C SER A 260 -13.30 4.17 -20.94
N GLY A 261 -12.47 5.20 -20.71
CA GLY A 261 -12.84 6.44 -20.02
C GLY A 261 -12.70 6.40 -18.50
N ASN A 262 -12.17 5.32 -17.92
CA ASN A 262 -11.97 5.15 -16.49
C ASN A 262 -10.47 5.07 -16.16
N THR A 263 -10.07 5.75 -15.08
CA THR A 263 -8.74 5.64 -14.49
C THR A 263 -8.74 4.66 -13.30
N PRO A 264 -7.58 4.17 -12.86
CA PRO A 264 -7.41 3.44 -11.62
C PRO A 264 -7.98 4.16 -10.40
N VAL A 265 -7.82 5.48 -10.33
CA VAL A 265 -8.35 6.30 -9.24
C VAL A 265 -9.87 6.37 -9.31
N ASP A 266 -10.46 6.50 -10.50
CA ASP A 266 -11.92 6.46 -10.70
C ASP A 266 -12.51 5.12 -10.23
N PHE A 267 -11.82 4.00 -10.53
CA PHE A 267 -12.24 2.69 -10.06
C PHE A 267 -12.34 2.63 -8.54
N ILE A 268 -11.26 3.02 -7.82
CA ILE A 268 -11.25 3.02 -6.35
C ILE A 268 -12.35 3.93 -5.82
N GLN A 269 -12.45 5.17 -6.32
CA GLN A 269 -13.48 6.13 -5.88
C GLN A 269 -14.90 5.60 -6.11
N GLY A 270 -15.14 4.89 -7.20
CA GLY A 270 -16.42 4.25 -7.52
C GLY A 270 -16.82 3.14 -6.54
N MET A 271 -15.87 2.59 -5.77
CA MET A 271 -16.15 1.57 -4.74
C MET A 271 -16.59 2.17 -3.40
N GLN A 272 -16.54 3.50 -3.22
CA GLN A 272 -16.89 4.13 -1.95
C GLN A 272 -18.39 3.98 -1.62
N GLN A 273 -18.69 3.53 -0.40
CA GLN A 273 -20.05 3.38 0.13
C GLN A 273 -20.51 4.65 0.87
N PRO A 274 -21.83 4.80 1.15
CA PRO A 274 -22.37 6.00 1.79
C PRO A 274 -21.75 6.37 3.14
N ASP A 275 -21.36 5.39 3.95
CA ASP A 275 -20.68 5.57 5.25
C ASP A 275 -19.18 5.87 5.13
N GLY A 276 -18.62 5.85 3.91
CA GLY A 276 -17.26 6.28 3.60
C GLY A 276 -16.26 5.16 3.34
N HIS A 277 -16.58 3.91 3.68
CA HIS A 277 -15.68 2.79 3.41
C HIS A 277 -15.62 2.44 1.92
N PHE A 278 -14.58 1.73 1.51
CA PHE A 278 -14.47 1.14 0.19
C PHE A 278 -14.73 -0.36 0.25
N LYS A 279 -15.64 -0.85 -0.60
CA LYS A 279 -15.88 -2.29 -0.75
C LYS A 279 -14.75 -2.95 -1.53
N TYR A 280 -14.57 -4.25 -1.39
CA TYR A 280 -13.52 -5.02 -2.07
C TYR A 280 -13.62 -4.93 -3.61
N SER A 281 -14.82 -5.15 -4.17
CA SER A 281 -15.06 -5.10 -5.61
C SER A 281 -16.50 -4.72 -5.91
N SER A 282 -16.87 -4.59 -7.20
CA SER A 282 -18.23 -4.19 -7.58
C SER A 282 -19.34 -5.08 -6.98
N GLY A 283 -19.08 -6.38 -6.82
CA GLY A 283 -20.03 -7.36 -6.29
C GLY A 283 -19.76 -7.85 -4.87
N THR A 284 -18.65 -7.47 -4.25
CA THR A 284 -18.21 -8.03 -2.97
C THR A 284 -17.81 -6.93 -2.00
N ASP A 285 -18.38 -6.99 -0.79
CA ASP A 285 -18.12 -6.05 0.29
C ASP A 285 -17.57 -6.81 1.50
N THR A 286 -16.26 -7.05 1.47
CA THR A 286 -15.52 -7.80 2.49
C THR A 286 -14.29 -7.01 2.89
N ASN A 287 -13.90 -7.12 4.16
CA ASN A 287 -12.78 -6.39 4.76
C ASN A 287 -12.85 -4.86 4.52
N PRO A 288 -13.97 -4.20 4.82
CA PRO A 288 -14.15 -2.78 4.52
C PRO A 288 -13.14 -1.88 5.21
N VAL A 289 -12.62 -2.24 6.39
CA VAL A 289 -11.56 -1.44 7.04
C VAL A 289 -10.23 -1.60 6.31
N TRP A 290 -9.88 -2.82 5.93
CA TRP A 290 -8.68 -3.10 5.15
C TRP A 290 -8.67 -2.38 3.80
N MET A 291 -9.74 -2.55 3.02
CA MET A 291 -9.88 -1.94 1.69
C MET A 291 -9.82 -0.41 1.79
N THR A 292 -10.42 0.16 2.83
CA THR A 292 -10.36 1.61 3.06
C THR A 292 -8.96 2.08 3.42
N ALA A 293 -8.23 1.32 4.24
CA ALA A 293 -6.85 1.65 4.61
C ALA A 293 -5.89 1.62 3.40
N GLU A 294 -6.09 0.70 2.45
CA GLU A 294 -5.31 0.64 1.21
C GLU A 294 -5.70 1.75 0.21
N ALA A 295 -7.00 2.06 0.11
CA ALA A 295 -7.51 3.05 -0.82
C ALA A 295 -7.04 4.49 -0.53
N VAL A 296 -6.94 4.88 0.74
CA VAL A 296 -6.59 6.25 1.14
C VAL A 296 -5.24 6.72 0.57
N PRO A 297 -4.09 6.05 0.82
CA PRO A 297 -2.80 6.48 0.25
C PRO A 297 -2.78 6.42 -1.28
N ALA A 298 -3.52 5.48 -1.89
CA ALA A 298 -3.64 5.37 -3.34
C ALA A 298 -4.36 6.59 -3.95
N ILE A 299 -5.50 7.00 -3.40
CA ILE A 299 -6.25 8.18 -3.88
C ILE A 299 -5.43 9.46 -3.67
N LEU A 300 -4.67 9.54 -2.58
CA LEU A 300 -3.79 10.67 -2.29
C LEU A 300 -2.52 10.70 -3.16
N GLY A 301 -2.20 9.62 -3.87
CA GLY A 301 -0.98 9.52 -4.66
C GLY A 301 0.29 9.49 -3.80
N THR A 302 0.19 9.00 -2.56
CA THR A 302 1.29 8.95 -1.58
C THR A 302 1.79 7.51 -1.42
N PRO A 303 2.73 7.04 -2.26
CA PRO A 303 3.28 5.69 -2.13
C PRO A 303 4.12 5.54 -0.87
N PHE A 304 4.40 4.30 -0.49
CA PHE A 304 5.34 3.99 0.60
C PHE A 304 6.80 3.88 0.09
N PRO A 305 7.78 4.28 0.92
CA PRO A 305 7.61 5.01 2.19
C PRO A 305 7.06 6.42 1.97
N LEU A 306 6.33 6.97 2.95
CA LEU A 306 5.80 8.34 2.85
C LEU A 306 6.96 9.36 2.83
N ASP A 307 6.89 10.33 1.92
CA ASP A 307 7.87 11.40 1.82
C ASP A 307 7.83 12.30 3.07
N LYS A 308 8.98 12.53 3.69
CA LYS A 308 9.10 13.38 4.90
C LYS A 308 9.03 14.88 4.60
N GLU A 309 8.97 15.28 3.33
CA GLU A 309 9.06 16.69 2.91
C GLU A 309 7.73 17.45 3.05
N ASP A 310 6.57 16.76 3.06
CA ASP A 310 5.26 17.41 3.15
C ASP A 310 4.88 17.88 4.57
N ASP A 311 5.57 17.41 5.61
CA ASP A 311 5.38 17.84 7.00
C ASP A 311 5.75 19.31 7.24
N GLN A 312 6.50 19.94 6.31
CA GLN A 312 6.88 21.35 6.38
C GLN A 312 5.97 22.27 5.54
N ALA A 313 5.18 21.74 4.61
CA ALA A 313 4.38 22.55 3.69
C ALA A 313 3.03 23.01 4.29
N VAL A 314 2.50 22.30 5.29
CA VAL A 314 1.17 22.58 5.89
C VAL A 314 1.22 23.67 6.99
N THR A 315 2.40 24.14 7.40
CA THR A 315 2.52 25.24 8.38
C THR A 315 2.51 26.65 7.77
N GLY A 316 2.39 26.77 6.45
CA GLY A 316 2.39 28.05 5.74
C GLY A 316 1.02 28.72 5.62
N THR A 317 0.44 29.26 6.69
CA THR A 317 -0.66 30.24 6.54
C THR A 317 -0.10 31.62 6.16
N PRO A 318 -0.59 32.30 5.10
CA PRO A 318 -0.15 33.64 4.76
C PRO A 318 -0.80 34.71 5.65
N GLY A 319 0.04 35.44 6.38
CA GLY A 319 -0.13 36.88 6.64
C GLY A 319 -0.92 37.30 7.88
N GLN A 320 -0.18 37.73 8.91
CA GLN A 320 -0.33 39.09 9.43
C GLN A 320 0.95 39.55 10.14
N GLN A 321 1.60 40.55 9.52
CA GLN A 321 2.64 41.34 10.15
C GLN A 321 2.12 41.95 11.46
N SER A 322 2.81 41.69 12.56
CA SER A 322 2.82 42.57 13.71
C SER A 322 4.22 42.59 14.30
N THR A 323 4.85 43.74 14.17
CA THR A 323 6.17 44.07 14.67
C THR A 323 6.14 44.18 16.19
N VAL A 324 6.86 43.31 16.91
CA VAL A 324 7.37 43.63 18.24
C VAL A 324 8.82 43.19 18.36
N SER A 325 9.63 44.17 18.73
CA SER A 325 11.06 44.16 18.97
C SER A 325 11.43 43.41 20.26
N GLY A 326 12.52 42.64 20.23
CA GLY A 326 13.17 42.09 21.44
C GLY A 326 14.34 41.17 21.11
N ASN A 327 15.57 41.68 21.25
CA ASN A 327 16.85 41.00 21.00
C ASN A 327 17.18 39.96 22.12
N PRO A 328 18.13 39.01 21.90
CA PRO A 328 18.26 37.76 22.65
C PRO A 328 19.21 37.84 23.84
N GLY A 329 19.01 36.93 24.81
CA GLY A 329 19.94 36.66 25.90
C GLY A 329 20.15 35.17 26.05
N ALA A 330 21.36 34.71 25.72
CA ALA A 330 21.85 33.37 25.99
C ALA A 330 22.29 33.24 27.46
N THR A 331 22.12 32.06 28.07
CA THR A 331 23.07 31.49 29.04
C THR A 331 22.88 29.98 29.19
N ASP A 332 23.98 29.26 28.96
CA ASP A 332 24.32 27.91 29.40
C ASP A 332 24.04 27.64 30.88
N THR A 333 23.69 26.38 31.24
CA THR A 333 24.48 25.59 32.22
C THR A 333 24.10 24.11 32.24
N GLN A 334 25.15 23.26 32.31
CA GLN A 334 25.16 21.81 32.46
C GLN A 334 24.83 21.32 33.90
N ALA A 335 24.47 20.02 34.01
CA ALA A 335 25.19 18.97 34.77
C ALA A 335 24.39 18.12 35.80
N GLY A 336 24.72 16.81 35.82
CA GLY A 336 24.53 15.84 36.93
C GLY A 336 23.49 14.75 36.63
N ARG A 337 23.77 13.51 36.19
CA ARG A 337 24.54 12.33 36.73
C ARG A 337 24.00 11.69 38.02
N GLU A 338 23.89 10.35 37.92
CA GLU A 338 23.84 9.29 38.96
C GLU A 338 22.48 9.04 39.67
N ALA A 339 22.00 7.83 39.96
CA ALA A 339 22.49 6.45 39.86
C ALA A 339 21.32 5.43 40.03
N THR A 340 21.47 4.21 39.51
CA THR A 340 20.78 2.96 39.92
C THR A 340 21.57 2.32 41.10
N PRO A 341 21.05 1.36 41.94
CA PRO A 341 20.68 -0.01 41.53
C PRO A 341 19.69 -0.83 42.40
N GLY A 342 19.36 -2.05 41.93
CA GLY A 342 18.88 -3.22 42.71
C GLY A 342 17.42 -3.62 42.40
N ALA A 343 17.04 -4.77 41.85
CA ALA A 343 17.37 -6.20 42.01
C ALA A 343 16.22 -6.98 42.70
N GLU A 344 15.69 -7.95 41.93
CA GLU A 344 15.11 -9.27 42.31
C GLU A 344 13.83 -9.42 43.15
N GLY A 345 12.96 -10.35 42.72
CA GLY A 345 11.87 -10.91 43.55
C GLY A 345 10.78 -11.67 42.78
N ASP A 346 11.01 -12.96 42.56
CA ASP A 346 10.15 -14.01 42.00
C ASP A 346 8.89 -14.33 42.87
N GLY A 347 7.86 -14.98 42.29
CA GLY A 347 6.81 -15.65 43.08
C GLY A 347 5.44 -15.93 42.41
N GLY A 348 5.40 -16.96 41.55
CA GLY A 348 4.34 -17.92 41.17
C GLY A 348 2.84 -17.80 41.54
N SER A 349 1.98 -18.27 40.62
CA SER A 349 1.11 -19.47 40.81
C SER A 349 0.15 -19.76 39.64
N ASP A 350 0.26 -20.96 39.06
CA ASP A 350 -0.75 -21.95 38.63
C ASP A 350 -2.04 -21.56 37.83
N ALA A 351 -2.05 -22.02 36.56
CA ALA A 351 -3.06 -22.74 35.73
C ALA A 351 -4.55 -22.87 36.18
N PRO A 352 -5.57 -23.12 35.29
CA PRO A 352 -5.46 -23.88 34.03
C PRO A 352 -6.34 -23.46 32.80
N GLY A 353 -5.92 -23.91 31.61
CA GLY A 353 -6.78 -24.47 30.54
C GLY A 353 -7.69 -23.55 29.72
N SER A 354 -7.36 -23.35 28.44
CA SER A 354 -8.28 -23.66 27.32
C SER A 354 -7.51 -23.69 26.00
N LEU A 355 -7.73 -24.77 25.25
CA LEU A 355 -7.08 -25.12 24.00
C LEU A 355 -7.68 -24.30 22.86
N PHE A 356 -6.88 -23.51 22.14
CA PHE A 356 -6.93 -23.38 20.68
C PHE A 356 -5.65 -22.69 20.21
N SER A 357 -4.68 -23.52 19.84
CA SER A 357 -3.52 -23.15 19.02
C SER A 357 -4.04 -22.86 17.61
N GLY A 358 -4.12 -21.59 17.24
CA GLY A 358 -4.39 -21.15 15.87
C GLY A 358 -3.08 -20.88 15.15
N SER A 359 -2.51 -21.92 14.52
CA SER A 359 -1.57 -21.75 13.40
C SER A 359 -2.22 -20.86 12.35
N ALA A 360 -1.59 -19.73 12.02
CA ALA A 360 -1.86 -19.00 10.80
C ALA A 360 -0.84 -19.43 9.74
N ASP A 361 -0.98 -20.68 9.31
CA ASP A 361 -0.81 -21.05 7.90
C ASP A 361 -2.05 -20.51 7.18
N GLY A 362 -1.95 -19.25 6.75
CA GLY A 362 -3.02 -18.51 6.07
C GLY A 362 -2.52 -18.06 4.72
N ASP A 363 -2.71 -18.95 3.75
CA ASP A 363 -2.70 -18.73 2.30
C ASP A 363 -3.47 -17.44 1.96
N LEU A 364 -2.79 -16.46 1.37
CA LEU A 364 -3.43 -15.31 0.74
C LEU A 364 -3.85 -15.73 -0.68
N SER A 365 -4.97 -16.43 -0.75
CA SER A 365 -5.76 -16.60 -1.97
C SER A 365 -7.18 -16.07 -1.71
N PRO A 366 -7.74 -15.18 -2.55
CA PRO A 366 -9.10 -14.65 -2.36
C PRO A 366 -10.16 -15.76 -2.56
N PRO A 367 -11.32 -15.69 -1.86
CA PRO A 367 -12.27 -16.79 -1.84
C PRO A 367 -13.14 -16.81 -3.10
N GLY A 368 -13.27 -17.99 -3.73
CA GLY A 368 -14.35 -18.25 -4.67
C GLY A 368 -14.12 -19.36 -5.71
N VAL A 369 -14.08 -20.63 -5.30
CA VAL A 369 -14.69 -21.72 -6.08
C VAL A 369 -14.93 -22.93 -5.18
N GLU A 370 -16.20 -23.23 -4.90
CA GLU A 370 -16.62 -24.49 -4.31
C GLU A 370 -16.47 -25.64 -5.31
N GLY A 371 -15.97 -26.77 -4.80
CA GLY A 371 -16.34 -28.12 -5.28
C GLY A 371 -15.39 -28.74 -6.29
N TYR A 372 -14.47 -29.60 -5.85
CA TYR A 372 -14.61 -31.06 -5.93
C TYR A 372 -13.65 -31.71 -4.93
N SER A 373 -14.22 -32.47 -3.99
CA SER A 373 -13.52 -33.29 -3.02
C SER A 373 -12.89 -34.51 -3.69
N GLU A 374 -11.70 -34.94 -3.25
CA GLU A 374 -11.50 -36.35 -2.95
C GLU A 374 -10.42 -36.55 -1.88
N ALA A 375 -10.79 -37.33 -0.87
CA ALA A 375 -10.03 -37.62 0.32
C ALA A 375 -8.91 -38.64 0.07
N ALA A 376 -7.88 -38.54 0.91
CA ALA A 376 -6.69 -39.37 0.91
C ALA A 376 -6.95 -40.87 1.13
N GLY A 377 -6.06 -41.70 0.56
CA GLY A 377 -5.68 -42.98 1.15
C GLY A 377 -5.31 -44.09 0.16
N GLY A 378 -4.05 -44.52 0.17
CA GLY A 378 -3.68 -45.86 -0.30
C GLY A 378 -2.42 -45.92 -1.15
N ALA A 379 -1.37 -46.54 -0.61
CA ALA A 379 -0.15 -46.88 -1.33
C ALA A 379 -0.43 -47.73 -2.58
N GLY A 380 0.07 -47.29 -3.72
CA GLY A 380 0.10 -48.06 -4.97
C GLY A 380 0.99 -47.38 -6.00
N ARG A 381 2.10 -48.01 -6.37
CA ARG A 381 2.92 -47.59 -7.53
C ARG A 381 2.06 -47.63 -8.80
N SER A 382 1.94 -46.52 -9.52
CA SER A 382 1.61 -46.57 -10.97
C SER A 382 2.21 -45.38 -11.72
N GLU A 383 2.86 -45.71 -12.83
CA GLU A 383 3.43 -44.81 -13.84
C GLU A 383 2.33 -43.90 -14.44
N GLY A 384 2.57 -42.58 -14.49
CA GLY A 384 1.56 -41.63 -15.00
C GLY A 384 2.06 -40.24 -15.42
N GLY A 385 3.36 -40.04 -15.64
CA GLY A 385 3.92 -38.72 -16.02
C GLY A 385 3.88 -38.41 -17.53
N GLY A 386 3.51 -39.37 -18.38
CA GLY A 386 3.64 -39.23 -19.84
C GLY A 386 2.51 -38.43 -20.50
N THR A 387 1.28 -38.53 -20.00
CA THR A 387 0.09 -38.02 -20.70
C THR A 387 -0.03 -36.50 -20.64
N THR A 388 0.30 -35.86 -19.51
CA THR A 388 0.21 -34.39 -19.36
C THR A 388 1.27 -33.67 -20.18
N LEU A 389 2.48 -34.21 -20.25
CA LEU A 389 3.57 -33.67 -21.09
C LEU A 389 3.24 -33.80 -22.58
N VAL A 390 2.66 -34.93 -23.00
CA VAL A 390 2.25 -35.14 -24.40
C VAL A 390 1.15 -34.17 -24.80
N VAL A 391 0.16 -33.92 -23.93
CA VAL A 391 -0.89 -32.95 -24.19
C VAL A 391 -0.31 -31.53 -24.32
N PHE A 392 0.59 -31.12 -23.42
CA PHE A 392 1.29 -29.84 -23.51
C PHE A 392 2.08 -29.68 -24.82
N LEU A 393 2.83 -30.71 -25.23
CA LEU A 393 3.61 -30.70 -26.46
C LEU A 393 2.73 -30.65 -27.72
N VAL A 394 1.55 -31.29 -27.69
CA VAL A 394 0.56 -31.21 -28.78
C VAL A 394 0.02 -29.79 -28.92
N PHE A 395 -0.32 -29.11 -27.82
CA PHE A 395 -0.77 -27.71 -27.85
C PHE A 395 0.31 -26.75 -28.35
N CYS A 396 1.56 -26.90 -27.91
CA CYS A 396 2.69 -26.15 -28.43
C CYS A 396 2.89 -26.38 -29.94
N GLY A 397 2.79 -27.63 -30.40
CA GLY A 397 2.87 -27.97 -31.82
C GLY A 397 1.75 -27.33 -32.65
N MET A 398 0.51 -27.35 -32.16
CA MET A 398 -0.62 -26.71 -32.83
C MET A 398 -0.46 -25.18 -32.91
N TYR A 399 0.05 -24.55 -31.85
CA TYR A 399 0.32 -23.11 -31.83
C TYR A 399 1.37 -22.70 -32.87
N LEU A 400 2.47 -23.47 -32.99
CA LEU A 400 3.52 -23.21 -33.98
C LEU A 400 3.02 -23.40 -35.42
N VAL A 401 2.13 -24.37 -35.66
CA VAL A 401 1.48 -24.55 -36.98
C VAL A 401 0.59 -23.35 -37.32
N LEU A 402 -0.18 -22.83 -36.37
CA LEU A 402 -1.02 -21.64 -36.57
C LEU A 402 -0.18 -20.39 -36.87
N LEU A 403 0.93 -20.18 -36.16
CA LEU A 403 1.86 -19.10 -36.46
C LEU A 403 2.50 -19.25 -37.84
N GLY A 404 2.88 -20.47 -38.23
CA GLY A 404 3.42 -20.76 -39.56
C GLY A 404 2.41 -20.49 -40.68
N LEU A 405 1.14 -20.86 -40.48
CA LEU A 405 0.06 -20.57 -41.43
C LEU A 405 -0.23 -19.07 -41.52
N LEU A 406 -0.24 -18.35 -40.39
CA LEU A 406 -0.38 -16.90 -40.36
C LEU A 406 0.76 -16.22 -41.11
N PHE A 407 2.00 -16.65 -40.87
CA PHE A 407 3.17 -16.17 -41.59
C PHE A 407 3.08 -16.45 -43.10
N LEU A 408 2.63 -17.64 -43.51
CA LEU A 408 2.44 -17.98 -44.92
C LEU A 408 1.38 -17.08 -45.57
N VAL A 409 0.25 -16.84 -44.88
CA VAL A 409 -0.81 -15.94 -45.36
C VAL A 409 -0.28 -14.50 -45.53
N LEU A 410 0.51 -14.02 -44.57
CA LEU A 410 1.14 -12.71 -44.64
C LEU A 410 2.19 -12.65 -45.77
N TYR A 411 2.99 -13.69 -45.95
CA TYR A 411 4.00 -13.79 -46.99
C TYR A 411 3.38 -13.82 -48.40
N VAL A 412 2.27 -14.55 -48.59
CA VAL A 412 1.53 -14.58 -49.86
C VAL A 412 0.84 -13.25 -50.14
N ARG A 413 0.31 -12.56 -49.12
CA ARG A 413 -0.38 -11.27 -49.29
C ARG A 413 0.57 -10.08 -49.48
N LEU A 414 1.71 -10.08 -48.81
CA LEU A 414 2.62 -8.93 -48.75
C LEU A 414 3.87 -9.11 -49.61
N GLY A 415 4.11 -10.33 -50.12
CA GLY A 415 5.32 -10.69 -50.86
C GLY A 415 6.54 -10.81 -49.93
N PRO A 416 7.65 -11.40 -50.43
CA PRO A 416 8.89 -11.44 -49.66
C PRO A 416 9.39 -10.03 -49.35
N PRO A 417 9.94 -9.79 -48.14
CA PRO A 417 10.65 -8.54 -47.88
C PRO A 417 11.80 -8.42 -48.87
N GLY A 418 11.74 -7.41 -49.73
CA GLY A 418 12.79 -7.16 -50.73
C GLY A 418 14.14 -6.91 -50.05
N PRO A 419 15.27 -7.27 -50.67
CA PRO A 419 16.58 -6.92 -50.14
C PRO A 419 16.68 -5.38 -50.17
N GLY A 420 16.68 -4.77 -48.99
CA GLY A 420 16.84 -3.33 -48.82
C GLY A 420 18.15 -2.87 -49.43
N GLY A 421 18.07 -2.31 -50.64
CA GLY A 421 19.17 -1.65 -51.30
C GLY A 421 19.60 -0.45 -50.47
N VAL A 422 20.84 -0.48 -50.01
CA VAL A 422 21.57 0.68 -49.51
C VAL A 422 21.63 1.71 -50.64
N GLN A 423 20.81 2.76 -50.54
CA GLN A 423 20.94 3.97 -51.37
C GLN A 423 22.09 4.81 -50.80
N PRO A 424 23.12 5.17 -51.59
CA PRO A 424 24.13 6.11 -51.16
C PRO A 424 23.69 7.57 -51.40
N SER A 425 24.14 8.44 -50.50
CA SER A 425 24.32 9.89 -50.64
C SER A 425 23.21 10.85 -50.17
N ALA A 426 23.43 11.41 -48.98
CA ALA A 426 23.23 12.85 -48.75
C ALA A 426 24.60 13.43 -48.34
N ARG A 427 25.21 14.21 -49.24
CA ARG A 427 26.47 14.93 -48.98
C ARG A 427 26.24 15.94 -47.86
N TYR A 428 27.04 15.82 -46.80
CA TYR A 428 27.21 16.83 -45.77
C TYR A 428 27.79 18.11 -46.39
N ARG A 429 27.03 19.21 -46.40
CA ARG A 429 27.55 20.55 -46.75
C ARG A 429 28.18 21.16 -45.50
N HIS A 430 29.48 21.45 -45.57
CA HIS A 430 30.15 22.29 -44.57
C HIS A 430 29.48 23.67 -44.46
N PRO A 431 29.36 24.24 -43.24
CA PRO A 431 29.01 25.64 -43.08
C PRO A 431 30.18 26.53 -43.50
N LYS A 432 29.89 27.55 -44.31
CA LYS A 432 30.83 28.60 -44.70
C LYS A 432 31.22 29.44 -43.47
N SER A 433 32.52 29.69 -43.32
CA SER A 433 33.10 30.72 -42.46
C SER A 433 32.63 32.13 -42.87
N PRO A 434 32.43 33.07 -41.93
CA PRO A 434 32.13 34.45 -42.26
C PRO A 434 33.39 35.19 -42.74
N GLU A 435 33.31 35.74 -43.95
CA GLU A 435 34.25 36.71 -44.51
C GLU A 435 34.18 38.03 -43.74
N ALA A 436 35.36 38.56 -43.43
CA ALA A 436 35.57 39.90 -42.91
C ALA A 436 35.26 40.96 -43.99
N LEU A 437 34.56 42.03 -43.60
CA LEU A 437 34.42 43.25 -44.41
C LEU A 437 35.60 44.21 -44.14
N PRO A 438 36.15 44.88 -45.16
CA PRO A 438 37.25 45.83 -44.98
C PRO A 438 36.76 47.27 -44.75
N LEU A 439 37.61 47.97 -43.98
CA LEU A 439 37.70 49.40 -43.62
C LEU A 439 36.79 49.90 -42.49
#